data_AF-A0A4P8WKB8-F1
#
_entry.id   AF-A0A4P8WKB8-F1
#
_cell.length_a   1.000
_cell.length_b   1.000
_cell.length_c   1.000
_cell.angle_alpha   90.00
_cell.angle_beta   90.00
_cell.angle_gamma   90.00
#
_symmetry.space_group_name_H-M   'P 1'
#
loop_
_entity.id
_entity.type
_entity.pdbx_description
1 polymer ?
#
loop_
_entity_poly.entity_id
_entity_poly.type
_entity_poly.pdbx_seq_one_letter_code
_entity_poly.pdbx_strand_id
1 'polypeptide(L)'
;MSRGIGEFEPVQAVIPEWAAVLVALVTQLGDVWFLSLFVGLIYWFHAEKREDAAVIVGFTLAGLALISALKHVFSLPRPGEPLVAIETLPWILQPLYEATAMAGGYGFPSGHALMTTIVYLGLAHRLSISTHRRRFAGAGIGIAAVCFSRIALGVHYLVDVVAGVAVGIAFLLCAERLLARYSIDHGTGAFALAIVAGTVNLVVSGVDANSVSLLGAALGAFGGWQLVVLGRHVCAADRPSDAVRPLVVRGVFAAGALAPLAVAIDEFHLFSLPARGAVRGVVLAAFVTVPVMKHSERAQRFWTALVFWTTMAALGLRFLLSPTTWRRGLTLGRQYGVRLRSWIRPET
;
A
#
# COMPACT_ATOMS: atom_id res chain seq x y z
N MET A 1 30.49 5.22 22.84
CA MET A 1 30.04 4.13 23.73
C MET A 1 29.06 3.28 22.95
N SER A 2 29.29 1.97 22.84
CA SER A 2 28.31 1.06 22.26
C SER A 2 27.09 0.96 23.18
N ARG A 3 25.90 0.78 22.62
CA ARG A 3 24.66 0.57 23.38
C ARG A 3 24.38 -0.91 23.69
N GLY A 4 25.35 -1.76 23.37
CA GLY A 4 25.33 -3.19 23.70
C GLY A 4 25.68 -3.43 25.15
N ILE A 5 25.08 -4.46 25.71
CA ILE A 5 25.25 -4.92 27.09
C ILE A 5 25.98 -6.28 27.15
N GLY A 6 26.60 -6.70 26.05
CA GLY A 6 27.26 -8.01 25.92
C GLY A 6 26.31 -9.12 25.47
N GLU A 7 25.27 -8.78 24.69
CA GLU A 7 24.25 -9.73 24.26
C GLU A 7 24.68 -10.70 23.15
N PHE A 8 25.72 -10.37 22.38
CA PHE A 8 26.11 -11.16 21.20
C PHE A 8 26.89 -12.42 21.56
N GLU A 9 27.96 -12.29 22.35
CA GLU A 9 28.84 -13.41 22.75
C GLU A 9 28.08 -14.64 23.29
N PRO A 10 27.16 -14.52 24.28
CA PRO A 10 26.44 -15.69 24.79
C PRO A 10 25.44 -16.28 23.79
N VAL A 11 24.92 -15.47 22.87
CA VAL A 11 23.93 -15.92 21.87
C VAL A 11 24.63 -16.60 20.70
N GLN A 12 25.67 -15.98 20.16
CA GLN A 12 26.40 -16.46 18.99
C GLN A 12 27.24 -17.71 19.31
N ALA A 13 27.78 -17.83 20.52
CA ALA A 13 28.55 -19.02 20.94
C ALA A 13 27.75 -20.33 20.91
N VAL A 14 26.43 -20.25 21.03
CA VAL A 14 25.54 -21.43 21.07
C VAL A 14 24.96 -21.76 19.69
N ILE A 15 25.09 -20.86 18.70
CA ILE A 15 24.50 -21.01 17.37
C ILE A 15 25.56 -21.57 16.41
N PRO A 16 25.40 -22.81 15.91
CA PRO A 16 26.30 -23.34 14.89
C PRO A 16 26.21 -22.54 13.59
N GLU A 17 27.30 -22.51 12.81
CA GLU A 17 27.35 -21.78 11.54
C GLU A 17 26.24 -22.21 10.55
N TRP A 18 25.92 -23.50 10.46
CA TRP A 18 24.84 -23.99 9.62
C TRP A 18 23.46 -23.46 10.03
N ALA A 19 23.28 -23.18 11.33
CA ALA A 19 22.04 -22.63 11.86
C ALA A 19 21.89 -21.13 11.55
N ALA A 20 22.97 -20.42 11.17
CA ALA A 20 22.90 -19.03 10.74
C ALA A 20 21.95 -18.84 9.54
N VAL A 21 21.89 -19.82 8.64
CA VAL A 21 20.95 -19.82 7.50
C VAL A 21 19.51 -19.94 7.99
N LEU A 22 19.24 -20.80 8.98
CA LEU A 22 17.90 -20.92 9.57
C LEU A 22 17.48 -19.62 10.29
N VAL A 23 18.40 -19.00 11.02
CA VAL A 23 18.16 -17.70 11.67
C VAL A 23 17.88 -16.61 10.62
N ALA A 24 18.62 -16.62 9.50
CA ALA A 24 18.38 -15.72 8.38
C ALA A 24 16.99 -15.95 7.74
N LEU A 25 16.56 -17.21 7.61
CA LEU A 25 15.21 -17.54 7.12
C LEU A 25 14.12 -17.08 8.10
N VAL A 26 14.33 -17.24 9.41
CA VAL A 26 13.39 -16.72 10.43
C VAL A 26 13.28 -15.20 10.35
N THR A 27 14.38 -14.47 10.10
CA THR A 27 14.30 -13.02 9.98
C THR A 27 13.43 -12.56 8.81
N GLN A 28 13.29 -13.37 7.75
CA GLN A 28 12.45 -13.04 6.60
C GLN A 28 10.99 -12.86 6.98
N LEU A 29 10.52 -13.53 8.05
CA LEU A 29 9.16 -13.38 8.55
C LEU A 29 8.87 -11.96 9.08
N GLY A 30 9.92 -11.17 9.36
CA GLY A 30 9.80 -9.77 9.73
C GLY A 30 10.18 -8.77 8.64
N ASP A 31 10.51 -9.25 7.44
CA ASP A 31 10.87 -8.38 6.33
C ASP A 31 9.63 -7.72 5.71
N VAL A 32 9.81 -6.50 5.20
CA VAL A 32 8.77 -5.69 4.56
C VAL A 32 8.14 -6.43 3.38
N TRP A 33 8.93 -7.15 2.57
CA TRP A 33 8.35 -7.89 1.43
C TRP A 33 7.39 -8.98 1.90
N PHE A 34 7.77 -9.75 2.93
CA PHE A 34 6.97 -10.85 3.44
C PHE A 34 5.71 -10.33 4.13
N LEU A 35 5.87 -9.33 5.01
CA LEU A 35 4.75 -8.73 5.72
C LEU A 35 3.74 -8.07 4.76
N SER A 36 4.23 -7.36 3.73
CA SER A 36 3.38 -6.73 2.72
C SER A 36 2.67 -7.76 1.86
N LEU A 37 3.36 -8.82 1.44
CA LEU A 37 2.76 -9.93 0.71
C LEU A 37 1.70 -10.63 1.56
N PHE A 38 2.02 -10.94 2.82
CA PHE A 38 1.12 -11.66 3.73
C PHE A 38 -0.19 -10.90 3.96
N VAL A 39 -0.11 -9.61 4.32
CA VAL A 39 -1.31 -8.76 4.48
C VAL A 39 -2.02 -8.55 3.14
N GLY A 40 -1.26 -8.41 2.06
CA GLY A 40 -1.81 -8.22 0.72
C GLY A 40 -2.61 -9.42 0.21
N LEU A 41 -2.15 -10.65 0.48
CA LEU A 41 -2.87 -11.88 0.18
C LEU A 41 -4.18 -11.97 0.97
N ILE A 42 -4.17 -11.58 2.24
CA ILE A 42 -5.40 -11.52 3.06
C ILE A 42 -6.38 -10.51 2.43
N TYR A 43 -5.91 -9.31 2.07
CA TYR A 43 -6.73 -8.28 1.43
C TYR A 43 -7.37 -8.75 0.10
N TRP A 44 -6.59 -9.44 -0.74
CA TRP A 44 -7.04 -9.88 -2.06
C TRP A 44 -8.00 -11.07 -1.99
N PHE A 45 -7.67 -12.09 -1.20
CA PHE A 45 -8.34 -13.39 -1.25
C PHE A 45 -9.40 -13.61 -0.16
N HIS A 46 -9.41 -12.82 0.91
CA HIS A 46 -10.38 -12.98 2.00
C HIS A 46 -11.38 -11.83 2.03
N ALA A 47 -12.39 -11.90 1.17
CA ALA A 47 -13.37 -10.83 0.96
C ALA A 47 -14.09 -10.39 2.26
N GLU A 48 -14.43 -11.33 3.14
CA GLU A 48 -15.09 -11.05 4.43
C GLU A 48 -14.21 -10.27 5.42
N LYS A 49 -12.89 -10.39 5.29
CA LYS A 49 -11.90 -9.75 6.18
C LYS A 49 -11.19 -8.57 5.52
N ARG A 50 -11.67 -8.14 4.35
CA ARG A 50 -10.98 -7.14 3.52
C ARG A 50 -10.87 -5.77 4.18
N GLU A 51 -11.89 -5.34 4.93
CA GLU A 51 -11.83 -4.06 5.64
C GLU A 51 -10.77 -4.06 6.73
N ASP A 52 -10.73 -5.12 7.55
CA ASP A 52 -9.70 -5.30 8.57
C ASP A 52 -8.31 -5.41 7.93
N ALA A 53 -8.18 -6.15 6.82
CA ALA A 53 -6.94 -6.22 6.08
C ALA A 53 -6.52 -4.84 5.52
N ALA A 54 -7.46 -4.02 5.03
CA ALA A 54 -7.18 -2.67 4.56
C ALA A 54 -6.64 -1.77 5.68
N VAL A 55 -7.20 -1.88 6.90
CA VAL A 55 -6.68 -1.18 8.07
C VAL A 55 -5.24 -1.60 8.35
N ILE A 56 -4.95 -2.90 8.29
CA ILE A 56 -3.59 -3.42 8.53
C ILE A 56 -2.62 -2.97 7.42
N VAL A 57 -3.06 -2.89 6.16
CA VAL A 57 -2.25 -2.27 5.09
C VAL A 57 -1.94 -0.81 5.43
N GLY A 58 -2.93 -0.03 5.86
CA GLY A 58 -2.74 1.35 6.29
C GLY A 58 -1.76 1.48 7.47
N PHE A 59 -1.90 0.64 8.49
CA PHE A 59 -0.97 0.58 9.62
C PHE A 59 0.43 0.14 9.21
N THR A 60 0.55 -0.75 8.23
CA THR A 60 1.85 -1.18 7.69
C THR A 60 2.54 0.00 7.00
N LEU A 61 1.84 0.76 6.14
CA LEU A 61 2.39 1.95 5.49
C LEU A 61 2.78 3.03 6.52
N ALA A 62 1.91 3.31 7.49
CA ALA A 62 2.19 4.27 8.55
C ALA A 62 3.37 3.84 9.44
N GLY A 63 3.47 2.54 9.76
CA GLY A 63 4.57 1.95 10.49
C GLY A 63 5.90 2.06 9.75
N LEU A 64 5.91 1.82 8.43
CA LEU A 64 7.09 1.98 7.57
C LEU A 64 7.56 3.43 7.52
N ALA A 65 6.63 4.39 7.46
CA ALA A 65 6.96 5.81 7.52
C ALA A 65 7.49 6.20 8.92
N LEU A 66 6.88 5.69 9.99
CA LEU A 66 7.32 5.93 11.36
C LEU A 66 8.73 5.40 11.61
N ILE A 67 9.03 4.15 11.25
CA ILE A 67 10.38 3.60 11.43
C ILE A 67 11.41 4.38 10.61
N SER A 68 11.07 4.76 9.38
CA SER A 68 11.94 5.58 8.54
C SER A 68 12.24 6.93 9.21
N ALA A 69 11.22 7.60 9.75
CA ALA A 69 11.39 8.87 10.44
C ALA A 69 12.27 8.71 11.69
N LEU A 70 11.98 7.72 12.55
CA LEU A 70 12.75 7.48 13.78
C LEU A 70 14.22 7.19 13.47
N LYS A 71 14.50 6.41 12.42
CA LYS A 71 15.88 6.14 12.00
C LYS A 71 16.63 7.42 11.61
N HIS A 72 15.98 8.36 10.94
CA HIS A 72 16.56 9.66 10.62
C HIS A 72 16.71 10.58 11.85
N VAL A 73 15.79 10.51 12.82
CA VAL A 73 15.89 11.28 14.07
C VAL A 73 17.08 10.83 14.92
N PHE A 74 17.24 9.51 15.08
CA PHE A 74 18.26 8.98 15.99
C PHE A 74 19.63 8.81 15.33
N SER A 75 19.67 8.48 14.04
CA SER A 75 20.89 8.31 13.26
C SER A 75 21.95 7.38 13.88
N LEU A 76 21.54 6.43 14.71
CA LEU A 76 22.49 5.60 15.45
C LEU A 76 23.02 4.43 14.59
N PRO A 77 24.34 4.11 14.67
CA PRO A 77 24.95 3.05 13.87
C PRO A 77 24.47 1.65 14.29
N ARG A 78 24.66 0.66 13.41
CA ARG A 78 24.42 -0.77 13.72
C ARG A 78 25.61 -1.39 14.47
N PRO A 79 25.43 -2.56 15.12
CA PRO A 79 26.56 -3.36 15.59
C PRO A 79 27.40 -3.83 14.40
N GLY A 80 28.72 -3.96 14.62
CA GLY A 80 29.69 -4.45 13.64
C GLY A 80 30.13 -5.89 13.88
N GLU A 81 29.26 -6.72 14.48
CA GLU A 81 29.57 -8.07 14.96
C GLU A 81 28.68 -9.12 14.26
N PRO A 82 28.83 -9.32 12.93
CA PRO A 82 28.02 -10.27 12.19
C PRO A 82 28.25 -11.70 12.68
N LEU A 83 27.18 -12.50 12.75
CA LEU A 83 27.24 -13.90 13.22
C LEU A 83 28.17 -14.77 12.37
N VAL A 84 28.21 -14.55 11.04
CA VAL A 84 29.07 -15.27 10.10
C VAL A 84 29.61 -14.26 9.09
N ALA A 85 30.90 -14.36 8.78
CA ALA A 85 31.51 -13.58 7.70
C ALA A 85 30.94 -14.04 6.35
N ILE A 86 30.50 -13.11 5.49
CA ILE A 86 29.83 -13.47 4.23
C ILE A 86 30.72 -14.36 3.36
N GLU A 87 32.03 -14.12 3.41
CA GLU A 87 33.06 -14.79 2.63
C GLU A 87 33.12 -16.30 2.92
N THR A 88 32.63 -16.74 4.09
CA THR A 88 32.61 -18.16 4.46
C THR A 88 31.32 -18.87 4.03
N LEU A 89 30.28 -18.12 3.62
CA LEU A 89 29.03 -18.70 3.14
C LEU A 89 29.13 -19.12 1.67
N PRO A 90 28.47 -20.23 1.25
CA PRO A 90 28.37 -20.60 -0.15
C PRO A 90 27.80 -19.46 -1.00
N TRP A 91 28.38 -19.23 -2.18
CA TRP A 91 28.02 -18.12 -3.08
C TRP A 91 26.51 -18.00 -3.37
N ILE A 92 25.79 -19.12 -3.38
CA ILE A 92 24.35 -19.16 -3.63
C ILE A 92 23.51 -18.58 -2.46
N LEU A 93 24.05 -18.59 -1.24
CA LEU A 93 23.38 -18.10 -0.03
C LEU A 93 23.81 -16.69 0.36
N GLN A 94 24.93 -16.19 -0.19
CA GLN A 94 25.44 -14.85 0.09
C GLN A 94 24.41 -13.74 -0.18
N PRO A 95 23.66 -13.72 -1.31
CA PRO A 95 22.70 -12.65 -1.57
C PRO A 95 21.57 -12.60 -0.54
N LEU A 96 21.12 -13.76 -0.05
CA LEU A 96 20.08 -13.86 0.97
C LEU A 96 20.57 -13.33 2.33
N TYR A 97 21.80 -13.71 2.70
CA TYR A 97 22.41 -13.27 3.94
C TYR A 97 22.75 -11.78 3.89
N GLU A 98 23.27 -11.27 2.77
CA GLU A 98 23.59 -9.86 2.60
C GLU A 98 22.32 -8.98 2.67
N ALA A 99 21.24 -9.38 2.00
CA ALA A 99 19.97 -8.67 2.05
C ALA A 99 19.38 -8.58 3.46
N THR A 100 19.65 -9.57 4.32
CA THR A 100 19.07 -9.66 5.68
C THR A 100 19.97 -9.10 6.77
N ALA A 101 21.27 -9.34 6.64
CA ALA A 101 22.28 -9.07 7.66
C ALA A 101 23.04 -7.77 7.40
N MET A 102 23.24 -7.39 6.15
CA MET A 102 24.14 -6.29 5.75
C MET A 102 23.41 -5.08 5.16
N ALA A 103 22.08 -5.04 5.24
CA ALA A 103 21.32 -3.87 4.78
C ALA A 103 21.90 -2.59 5.43
N GLY A 104 22.35 -1.62 4.63
CA GLY A 104 22.96 -0.39 5.13
C GLY A 104 22.03 0.48 5.99
N GLY A 105 22.58 1.57 6.53
CA GLY A 105 21.83 2.62 7.24
C GLY A 105 21.64 2.39 8.75
N TYR A 106 20.85 3.27 9.37
CA TYR A 106 20.73 3.36 10.84
C TYR A 106 20.13 2.11 11.49
N GLY A 107 20.67 1.78 12.67
CA GLY A 107 20.35 0.58 13.45
C GLY A 107 19.24 0.76 14.46
N PHE A 108 19.03 1.98 14.98
CA PHE A 108 18.02 2.23 16.00
C PHE A 108 16.81 3.00 15.45
N PRO A 109 15.56 2.62 15.82
CA PRO A 109 15.18 1.35 16.44
C PRO A 109 15.15 0.19 15.41
N SER A 110 14.93 -1.05 15.88
CA SER A 110 14.84 -2.20 14.98
C SER A 110 13.55 -2.18 14.17
N GLY A 111 13.68 -2.10 12.84
CA GLY A 111 12.54 -2.07 11.94
C GLY A 111 11.79 -3.40 11.84
N HIS A 112 12.49 -4.53 11.89
CA HIS A 112 11.86 -5.85 11.92
C HIS A 112 11.00 -6.03 13.18
N ALA A 113 11.55 -5.67 14.36
CA ALA A 113 10.81 -5.75 15.61
C ALA A 113 9.54 -4.88 15.59
N LEU A 114 9.65 -3.63 15.12
CA LEU A 114 8.51 -2.72 15.01
C LEU A 114 7.46 -3.23 14.01
N MET A 115 7.87 -3.60 12.79
CA MET A 115 6.93 -3.99 11.73
C MET A 115 6.25 -5.33 12.01
N THR A 116 6.98 -6.35 12.48
CA THR A 116 6.38 -7.61 12.90
C THR A 116 5.40 -7.38 14.04
N THR A 117 5.72 -6.51 15.00
CA THR A 117 4.80 -6.15 16.09
C THR A 117 3.51 -5.52 15.56
N ILE A 118 3.60 -4.53 14.67
CA ILE A 118 2.44 -3.86 14.07
C ILE A 118 1.56 -4.87 13.32
N VAL A 119 2.16 -5.68 12.45
CA VAL A 119 1.41 -6.58 11.58
C VAL A 119 0.85 -7.76 12.37
N TYR A 120 1.65 -8.45 13.18
CA TYR A 120 1.21 -9.69 13.84
C TYR A 120 0.20 -9.41 14.95
N LEU A 121 0.40 -8.36 15.76
CA LEU A 121 -0.60 -7.97 16.75
C LEU A 121 -1.84 -7.34 16.11
N GLY A 122 -1.68 -6.56 15.03
CA GLY A 122 -2.81 -6.02 14.27
C GLY A 122 -3.71 -7.12 13.70
N LEU A 123 -3.09 -8.16 13.10
CA LEU A 123 -3.80 -9.35 12.64
C LEU A 123 -4.46 -10.11 13.79
N ALA A 124 -3.74 -10.33 14.89
CA ALA A 124 -4.30 -11.03 16.06
C ALA A 124 -5.48 -10.30 16.70
N HIS A 125 -5.47 -8.96 16.67
CA HIS A 125 -6.56 -8.13 17.16
C HIS A 125 -7.78 -8.19 16.25
N ARG A 126 -7.60 -7.90 14.95
CA ARG A 126 -8.71 -7.71 14.00
C ARG A 126 -9.25 -8.99 13.37
N LEU A 127 -8.39 -9.95 13.03
CA LEU A 127 -8.86 -11.17 12.34
C LEU A 127 -9.37 -12.20 13.32
N SER A 128 -10.67 -12.50 13.28
CA SER A 128 -11.35 -13.50 14.13
C SER A 128 -11.06 -14.96 13.76
N ILE A 129 -9.82 -15.30 13.38
CA ILE A 129 -9.40 -16.66 13.05
C ILE A 129 -8.92 -17.33 14.35
N SER A 130 -9.68 -18.29 14.87
CA SER A 130 -9.41 -18.97 16.15
C SER A 130 -9.68 -18.12 17.41
N THR A 131 -9.35 -18.67 18.58
CA THR A 131 -9.56 -18.04 19.90
C THR A 131 -8.61 -16.86 20.13
N HIS A 132 -9.06 -15.87 20.91
CA HIS A 132 -8.25 -14.71 21.29
C HIS A 132 -6.87 -15.11 21.85
N ARG A 133 -6.83 -16.07 22.79
CA ARG A 133 -5.57 -16.54 23.40
C ARG A 133 -4.60 -17.12 22.37
N ARG A 134 -5.07 -17.98 21.46
CA ARG A 134 -4.22 -18.61 20.44
C ARG A 134 -3.66 -17.59 19.44
N ARG A 135 -4.46 -16.61 19.02
CA ARG A 135 -4.02 -15.55 18.09
C ARG A 135 -2.88 -14.72 18.68
N PHE A 136 -3.05 -14.22 19.90
CA PHE A 136 -2.03 -13.42 20.56
C PHE A 136 -0.79 -14.24 20.95
N ALA A 137 -0.95 -15.50 21.33
CA ALA A 137 0.19 -16.40 21.55
C ALA A 137 1.00 -16.62 20.27
N GLY A 138 0.33 -16.91 19.13
CA GLY A 138 1.00 -17.06 17.84
C GLY A 138 1.72 -15.79 17.38
N ALA A 139 1.07 -14.63 17.54
CA ALA A 139 1.71 -13.33 17.26
C ALA A 139 2.94 -13.10 18.14
N GLY A 140 2.83 -13.36 19.45
CA GLY A 140 3.94 -13.22 20.41
C GLY A 140 5.12 -14.13 20.07
N ILE A 141 4.86 -15.40 19.73
CA ILE A 141 5.90 -16.35 19.30
C ILE A 141 6.60 -15.85 18.04
N GLY A 142 5.83 -15.40 17.04
CA GLY A 142 6.39 -14.88 15.79
C GLY A 142 7.24 -13.62 16.01
N ILE A 143 6.77 -12.68 16.83
CA ILE A 143 7.52 -11.47 17.21
C ILE A 143 8.81 -11.87 17.94
N ALA A 144 8.74 -12.76 18.93
CA ALA A 144 9.89 -13.21 19.69
C ALA A 144 10.93 -13.90 18.78
N ALA A 145 10.49 -14.75 17.85
CA ALA A 145 11.37 -15.43 16.90
C ALA A 145 12.12 -14.45 15.99
N VAL A 146 11.42 -13.47 15.41
CA VAL A 146 12.05 -12.42 14.58
C VAL A 146 12.97 -11.55 15.43
N CYS A 147 12.55 -11.14 16.63
CA CYS A 147 13.36 -10.33 17.53
C CYS A 147 14.66 -11.03 17.91
N PHE A 148 14.58 -12.31 18.27
CA PHE A 148 15.73 -13.14 18.57
C PHE A 148 16.64 -13.27 17.35
N SER A 149 16.10 -13.48 16.15
CA SER A 149 16.93 -13.59 14.94
C SER A 149 17.73 -12.33 14.66
N ARG A 150 17.22 -11.13 14.98
CA ARG A 150 17.96 -9.87 14.80
C ARG A 150 19.16 -9.73 15.75
N ILE A 151 19.03 -10.23 16.98
CA ILE A 151 20.12 -10.23 17.96
C ILE A 151 21.14 -11.30 17.59
N ALA A 152 20.65 -12.51 17.28
CA ALA A 152 21.49 -13.64 16.87
C ALA A 152 22.35 -13.32 15.64
N LEU A 153 21.80 -12.64 14.63
CA LEU A 153 22.56 -12.22 13.44
C LEU A 153 23.55 -11.08 13.70
N GLY A 154 23.54 -10.46 14.89
CA GLY A 154 24.45 -9.38 15.23
C GLY A 154 24.12 -8.03 14.59
N VAL A 155 22.89 -7.86 14.08
CA VAL A 155 22.50 -6.69 13.28
C VAL A 155 21.79 -5.61 14.06
N HIS A 156 21.34 -5.93 15.28
CA HIS A 156 20.70 -5.02 16.21
C HIS A 156 21.09 -5.36 17.63
N TYR A 157 21.28 -4.32 18.45
CA TYR A 157 21.39 -4.47 19.88
C TYR A 157 20.03 -4.88 20.49
N LEU A 158 20.04 -5.50 21.66
CA LEU A 158 18.82 -5.84 22.40
C LEU A 158 17.94 -4.60 22.62
N VAL A 159 18.56 -3.45 22.91
CA VAL A 159 17.84 -2.19 23.13
C VAL A 159 17.10 -1.71 21.87
N ASP A 160 17.65 -1.97 20.66
CA ASP A 160 17.03 -1.61 19.39
C ASP A 160 15.74 -2.40 19.18
N VAL A 161 15.78 -3.69 19.57
CA VAL A 161 14.67 -4.63 19.46
C VAL A 161 13.59 -4.29 20.46
N VAL A 162 13.94 -4.10 21.74
CA VAL A 162 12.98 -3.72 22.79
C VAL A 162 12.31 -2.39 22.45
N ALA A 163 13.07 -1.39 22.01
CA ALA A 163 12.51 -0.11 21.57
C ALA A 163 11.58 -0.29 20.35
N GLY A 164 11.97 -1.11 19.37
CA GLY A 164 11.14 -1.41 18.21
C GLY A 164 9.79 -2.03 18.59
N VAL A 165 9.78 -3.03 19.48
CA VAL A 165 8.54 -3.65 19.99
C VAL A 165 7.70 -2.64 20.76
N ALA A 166 8.31 -1.88 21.67
CA ALA A 166 7.60 -0.88 22.48
C ALA A 166 6.93 0.20 21.61
N VAL A 167 7.65 0.73 20.63
CA VAL A 167 7.12 1.70 19.66
C VAL A 167 6.01 1.08 18.81
N GLY A 168 6.17 -0.17 18.35
CA GLY A 168 5.15 -0.88 17.58
C GLY A 168 3.84 -1.08 18.36
N ILE A 169 3.93 -1.48 19.63
CA ILE A 169 2.77 -1.60 20.54
C ILE A 169 2.13 -0.22 20.76
N ALA A 170 2.92 0.81 21.08
CA ALA A 170 2.43 2.15 21.32
C ALA A 170 1.70 2.71 20.08
N PHE A 171 2.28 2.54 18.89
CA PHE A 171 1.66 2.92 17.62
C PHE A 171 0.31 2.22 17.44
N LEU A 172 0.24 0.89 17.58
CA LEU A 172 -1.01 0.14 17.42
C LEU A 172 -2.08 0.60 18.40
N LEU A 173 -1.74 0.74 19.68
CA LEU A 173 -2.69 1.17 20.70
C LEU A 173 -3.22 2.57 20.44
N CYS A 174 -2.36 3.50 20.00
CA CYS A 174 -2.77 4.85 19.64
C CYS A 174 -3.62 4.87 18.37
N ALA A 175 -3.22 4.12 17.34
CA ALA A 175 -3.93 4.04 16.07
C ALA A 175 -5.33 3.42 16.26
N GLU A 176 -5.43 2.29 16.96
CA GLU A 176 -6.71 1.64 17.22
C GLU A 176 -7.64 2.52 18.06
N ARG A 177 -7.12 3.19 19.10
CA ARG A 177 -7.91 4.15 19.88
C ARG A 177 -8.37 5.34 19.04
N LEU A 178 -7.53 5.84 18.14
CA LEU A 178 -7.88 6.93 17.24
C LEU A 178 -9.02 6.52 16.31
N LEU A 179 -8.92 5.34 15.71
CA LEU A 179 -9.96 4.79 14.83
C LEU A 179 -11.27 4.55 15.60
N ALA A 180 -11.21 4.05 16.83
CA ALA A 180 -12.40 3.83 17.66
C ALA A 180 -13.05 5.13 18.16
N ARG A 181 -12.29 6.22 18.30
CA ARG A 181 -12.79 7.50 18.82
C ARG A 181 -13.59 8.29 17.79
N TYR A 182 -13.27 8.15 16.51
CA TYR A 182 -13.91 8.90 15.43
C TYR A 182 -14.83 7.99 14.61
N SER A 183 -16.03 8.46 14.28
CA SER A 183 -17.01 7.72 13.46
C SER A 183 -16.65 7.70 11.96
N ILE A 184 -15.35 7.66 11.65
CA ILE A 184 -14.84 7.58 10.29
C ILE A 184 -14.66 6.10 9.97
N ASP A 185 -14.94 5.73 8.73
CA ASP A 185 -14.58 4.42 8.19
C ASP A 185 -13.12 4.06 8.54
N HIS A 186 -12.93 2.92 9.20
CA HIS A 186 -11.64 2.54 9.78
C HIS A 186 -10.52 2.47 8.73
N GLY A 187 -10.82 2.01 7.51
CA GLY A 187 -9.84 1.99 6.41
C GLY A 187 -9.42 3.40 5.99
N THR A 188 -10.36 4.34 5.91
CA THR A 188 -10.08 5.76 5.66
C THR A 188 -9.18 6.34 6.74
N GLY A 189 -9.47 6.05 8.02
CA GLY A 189 -8.66 6.51 9.15
C GLY A 189 -7.22 5.95 9.10
N ALA A 190 -7.06 4.66 8.80
CA ALA A 190 -5.74 4.03 8.73
C ALA A 190 -4.89 4.57 7.57
N PHE A 191 -5.46 4.76 6.38
CA PHE A 191 -4.73 5.35 5.26
C PHE A 191 -4.44 6.84 5.45
N ALA A 192 -5.34 7.59 6.12
CA ALA A 192 -5.05 8.97 6.51
C ALA A 192 -3.87 9.03 7.49
N LEU A 193 -3.81 8.12 8.48
CA LEU A 193 -2.67 7.99 9.38
C LEU A 193 -1.37 7.69 8.62
N ALA A 194 -1.43 6.87 7.57
CA ALA A 194 -0.28 6.61 6.70
C ALA A 194 0.19 7.85 5.94
N ILE A 195 -0.72 8.70 5.46
CA ILE A 195 -0.36 9.99 4.85
C ILE A 195 0.33 10.87 5.89
N VAL A 196 -0.26 11.03 7.08
CA VAL A 196 0.31 11.86 8.15
C VAL A 196 1.71 11.38 8.53
N ALA A 197 1.89 10.08 8.79
CA ALA A 197 3.20 9.50 9.09
C ALA A 197 4.17 9.67 7.91
N GLY A 198 3.71 9.49 6.67
CA GLY A 198 4.49 9.70 5.45
C GLY A 198 4.97 11.14 5.29
N THR A 199 4.11 12.13 5.56
CA THR A 199 4.47 13.55 5.53
C THR A 199 5.48 13.89 6.61
N VAL A 200 5.29 13.39 7.84
CA VAL A 200 6.28 13.57 8.92
C VAL A 200 7.62 12.97 8.52
N ASN A 201 7.63 11.76 7.97
CA ASN A 201 8.86 11.11 7.49
C ASN A 201 9.55 11.93 6.39
N LEU A 202 8.81 12.46 5.41
CA LEU A 202 9.35 13.31 4.34
C LEU A 202 10.07 14.55 4.88
N VAL A 203 9.46 15.21 5.87
CA VAL A 203 10.03 16.39 6.51
C VAL A 203 11.28 16.02 7.31
N VAL A 204 11.21 14.96 8.10
CA VAL A 204 12.30 14.52 8.99
C VAL A 204 13.50 13.99 8.22
N SER A 205 13.29 13.26 7.12
CA SER A 205 14.37 12.65 6.34
C SER A 205 15.05 13.61 5.36
N GLY A 206 14.55 14.84 5.22
CA GLY A 206 15.08 15.79 4.23
C GLY A 206 14.79 15.37 2.79
N VAL A 207 13.63 14.76 2.53
CA VAL A 207 13.18 14.35 1.18
C VAL A 207 14.05 13.26 0.56
N ASP A 208 14.36 12.21 1.34
CA ASP A 208 15.03 11.03 0.82
C ASP A 208 14.13 10.19 -0.11
N ALA A 209 14.74 9.26 -0.87
CA ALA A 209 14.00 8.44 -1.83
C ALA A 209 12.93 7.55 -1.19
N ASN A 210 13.17 7.07 0.04
CA ASN A 210 12.24 6.19 0.73
C ASN A 210 11.01 6.96 1.23
N SER A 211 11.18 8.15 1.80
CA SER A 211 10.05 8.98 2.26
C SER A 211 9.12 9.43 1.15
N VAL A 212 9.67 9.87 0.01
CA VAL A 212 8.86 10.22 -1.18
C VAL A 212 8.05 9.02 -1.66
N SER A 213 8.66 7.84 -1.63
CA SER A 213 8.02 6.60 -2.05
C SER A 213 6.90 6.16 -1.10
N LEU A 214 7.12 6.26 0.21
CA LEU A 214 6.14 5.90 1.23
C LEU A 214 4.96 6.88 1.24
N LEU A 215 5.21 8.18 1.05
CA LEU A 215 4.15 9.18 0.92
C LEU A 215 3.33 8.95 -0.36
N GLY A 216 3.99 8.72 -1.50
CA GLY A 216 3.31 8.38 -2.75
C GLY A 216 2.43 7.14 -2.62
N ALA A 217 2.96 6.08 -2.00
CA ALA A 217 2.21 4.88 -1.67
C ALA A 217 0.99 5.19 -0.77
N ALA A 218 1.16 5.94 0.32
CA ALA A 218 0.08 6.30 1.23
C ALA A 218 -1.03 7.10 0.54
N LEU A 219 -0.68 8.08 -0.29
CA LEU A 219 -1.63 8.87 -1.10
C LEU A 219 -2.40 7.99 -2.07
N GLY A 220 -1.70 7.08 -2.76
CA GLY A 220 -2.30 6.12 -3.68
C GLY A 220 -3.28 5.16 -3.00
N ALA A 221 -2.85 4.55 -1.90
CA ALA A 221 -3.69 3.65 -1.10
C ALA A 221 -4.94 4.36 -0.57
N PHE A 222 -4.77 5.58 -0.03
CA PHE A 222 -5.89 6.40 0.45
C PHE A 222 -6.85 6.73 -0.69
N GLY A 223 -6.35 7.24 -1.83
CA GLY A 223 -7.16 7.59 -2.99
C GLY A 223 -7.94 6.39 -3.54
N GLY A 224 -7.27 5.24 -3.70
CA GLY A 224 -7.92 3.99 -4.09
C GLY A 224 -8.99 3.53 -3.09
N TRP A 225 -8.73 3.66 -1.79
CA TRP A 225 -9.73 3.34 -0.77
C TRP A 225 -10.93 4.28 -0.80
N GLN A 226 -10.74 5.58 -1.05
CA GLN A 226 -11.85 6.52 -1.21
C GLN A 226 -12.73 6.16 -2.42
N LEU A 227 -12.15 5.69 -3.52
CA LEU A 227 -12.90 5.17 -4.67
C LEU A 227 -13.67 3.88 -4.31
N VAL A 228 -13.08 3.00 -3.50
CA VAL A 228 -13.76 1.80 -2.98
C VAL A 228 -14.99 2.19 -2.14
N VAL A 229 -14.82 3.10 -1.18
CA VAL A 229 -15.91 3.56 -0.30
C VAL A 229 -16.99 4.29 -1.11
N LEU A 230 -16.58 5.13 -2.07
CA LEU A 230 -17.50 5.78 -3.00
C LEU A 230 -18.33 4.76 -3.77
N GLY A 231 -17.69 3.76 -4.39
CA GLY A 231 -18.37 2.72 -5.15
C GLY A 231 -19.40 1.94 -4.31
N ARG A 232 -19.10 1.68 -3.03
CA ARG A 232 -20.05 1.05 -2.11
C ARG A 232 -21.28 1.91 -1.86
N HIS A 233 -21.10 3.20 -1.60
CA HIS A 233 -22.23 4.12 -1.39
C HIS A 233 -23.08 4.28 -2.64
N VAL A 234 -22.46 4.42 -3.81
CA VAL A 234 -23.18 4.55 -5.09
C VAL A 234 -23.97 3.28 -5.42
N CYS A 235 -23.39 2.09 -5.20
CA CYS A 235 -24.08 0.81 -5.44
C CYS A 235 -25.19 0.49 -4.42
N ALA A 236 -25.18 1.14 -3.27
CA ALA A 236 -26.17 0.97 -2.20
C ALA A 236 -27.26 2.05 -2.20
N ALA A 237 -27.12 3.12 -2.99
CA ALA A 237 -28.08 4.20 -3.05
C ALA A 237 -29.35 3.77 -3.83
N ASP A 238 -30.51 3.82 -3.18
CA ASP A 238 -31.80 3.54 -3.83
C ASP A 238 -32.28 4.70 -4.71
N ARG A 239 -31.85 5.94 -4.38
CA ARG A 239 -32.15 7.15 -5.14
C ARG A 239 -30.88 7.89 -5.54
N PRO A 240 -30.84 8.51 -6.74
CA PRO A 240 -29.69 9.32 -7.17
C PRO A 240 -29.31 10.44 -6.20
N SER A 241 -30.28 11.04 -5.50
CA SER A 241 -30.08 12.08 -4.49
C SER A 241 -29.16 11.64 -3.34
N ASP A 242 -29.25 10.37 -2.96
CA ASP A 242 -28.57 9.84 -1.77
C ASP A 242 -27.08 9.57 -2.07
N ALA A 243 -26.75 9.43 -3.36
CA ALA A 243 -25.38 9.26 -3.83
C ALA A 243 -24.61 10.59 -3.97
N VAL A 244 -25.28 11.74 -4.00
CA VAL A 244 -24.64 13.05 -4.27
C VAL A 244 -23.61 13.40 -3.20
N ARG A 245 -23.97 13.30 -1.91
CA ARG A 245 -23.04 13.64 -0.82
C ARG A 245 -21.81 12.71 -0.78
N PRO A 246 -21.96 11.37 -0.83
CA PRO A 246 -20.82 10.47 -0.96
C PRO A 246 -19.96 10.75 -2.19
N LEU A 247 -20.57 11.05 -3.34
CA LEU A 247 -19.87 11.39 -4.58
C LEU A 247 -18.99 12.63 -4.41
N VAL A 248 -19.52 13.70 -3.84
CA VAL A 248 -18.75 14.93 -3.61
C VAL A 248 -17.66 14.68 -2.58
N VAL A 249 -17.99 14.16 -1.39
CA VAL A 249 -17.02 14.04 -0.29
C VAL A 249 -15.90 13.05 -0.62
N ARG A 250 -16.26 11.83 -1.06
CA ARG A 250 -15.27 10.79 -1.36
C ARG A 250 -14.55 11.06 -2.68
N GLY A 251 -15.23 11.67 -3.65
CA GLY A 251 -14.62 12.12 -4.90
C GLY A 251 -13.57 13.20 -4.67
N VAL A 252 -13.86 14.20 -3.83
CA VAL A 252 -12.89 15.24 -3.46
C VAL A 252 -11.69 14.65 -2.72
N PHE A 253 -11.89 13.75 -1.77
CA PHE A 253 -10.78 13.09 -1.08
C PHE A 253 -9.95 12.20 -2.02
N ALA A 254 -10.58 11.45 -2.92
CA ALA A 254 -9.88 10.65 -3.92
C ALA A 254 -9.06 11.54 -4.87
N ALA A 255 -9.68 12.60 -5.41
CA ALA A 255 -9.02 13.55 -6.29
C ALA A 255 -7.86 14.28 -5.60
N GLY A 256 -8.06 14.74 -4.36
CA GLY A 256 -7.02 15.41 -3.58
C GLY A 256 -5.81 14.54 -3.30
N ALA A 257 -5.99 13.22 -3.16
CA ALA A 257 -4.89 12.29 -2.95
C ALA A 257 -4.21 11.82 -4.25
N LEU A 258 -4.99 11.65 -5.33
CA LEU A 258 -4.46 11.13 -6.60
C LEU A 258 -3.90 12.23 -7.52
N ALA A 259 -4.40 13.47 -7.44
CA ALA A 259 -3.94 14.57 -8.28
C ALA A 259 -2.44 14.89 -8.11
N PRO A 260 -1.87 14.96 -6.89
CA PRO A 260 -0.44 15.15 -6.71
C PRO A 260 0.40 14.05 -7.38
N LEU A 261 -0.10 12.81 -7.42
CA LEU A 261 0.59 11.70 -8.08
C LEU A 261 0.55 11.86 -9.60
N ALA A 262 -0.60 12.26 -10.16
CA ALA A 262 -0.73 12.50 -11.58
C ALA A 262 0.18 13.66 -12.04
N VAL A 263 0.17 14.77 -11.32
CA VAL A 263 1.07 15.92 -11.56
C VAL A 263 2.53 15.49 -11.47
N ALA A 264 2.90 14.69 -10.47
CA ALA A 264 4.27 14.23 -10.31
C ALA A 264 4.76 13.30 -11.44
N ILE A 265 3.85 12.58 -12.11
CA ILE A 265 4.17 11.74 -13.28
C ILE A 265 4.28 12.58 -14.55
N ASP A 266 3.43 13.59 -14.69
CA ASP A 266 3.34 14.43 -15.89
C ASP A 266 4.49 15.46 -15.94
N GLU A 267 4.76 16.13 -14.82
CA GLU A 267 5.71 17.26 -14.76
C GLU A 267 7.17 16.82 -14.58
N PHE A 268 7.41 15.62 -14.04
CA PHE A 268 8.76 15.15 -13.76
C PHE A 268 9.16 13.99 -14.67
N HIS A 269 10.46 13.91 -14.98
CA HIS A 269 11.01 12.76 -15.68
C HIS A 269 10.67 11.45 -14.95
N LEU A 270 10.33 10.40 -15.71
CA LEU A 270 9.86 9.11 -15.20
C LEU A 270 10.79 8.47 -14.15
N PHE A 271 12.09 8.75 -14.21
CA PHE A 271 13.10 8.22 -13.30
C PHE A 271 13.43 9.14 -12.11
N SER A 272 12.81 10.32 -12.03
CA SER A 272 12.96 11.24 -10.91
C SER A 272 12.40 10.67 -9.61
N LEU A 273 12.83 11.20 -8.46
CA LEU A 273 12.31 10.77 -7.15
C LEU A 273 10.79 10.98 -7.03
N PRO A 274 10.22 12.15 -7.39
CA PRO A 274 8.77 12.36 -7.32
C PRO A 274 7.98 11.41 -8.22
N ALA A 275 8.41 11.23 -9.48
CA ALA A 275 7.74 10.34 -10.43
C ALA A 275 7.74 8.88 -9.94
N ARG A 276 8.86 8.38 -9.39
CA ARG A 276 8.93 7.02 -8.84
C ARG A 276 8.00 6.83 -7.64
N GLY A 277 7.91 7.82 -6.76
CA GLY A 277 6.95 7.78 -5.64
C GLY A 277 5.51 7.79 -6.13
N ALA A 278 5.22 8.60 -7.14
CA ALA A 278 3.90 8.70 -7.75
C ALA A 278 3.47 7.41 -8.47
N VAL A 279 4.36 6.78 -9.26
CA VAL A 279 4.11 5.48 -9.90
C VAL A 279 3.77 4.42 -8.86
N ARG A 280 4.52 4.35 -7.75
CA ARG A 280 4.21 3.44 -6.63
C ARG A 280 2.84 3.73 -6.02
N GLY A 281 2.49 5.00 -5.88
CA GLY A 281 1.16 5.43 -5.47
C GLY A 281 0.06 4.92 -6.40
N VAL A 282 0.20 5.11 -7.71
CA VAL A 282 -0.77 4.62 -8.70
C VAL A 282 -0.91 3.10 -8.65
N VAL A 283 0.21 2.36 -8.54
CA VAL A 283 0.20 0.90 -8.38
C VAL A 283 -0.56 0.50 -7.12
N LEU A 284 -0.34 1.18 -6.00
CA LEU A 284 -1.02 0.87 -4.75
C LEU A 284 -2.51 1.26 -4.76
N ALA A 285 -2.87 2.33 -5.45
CA ALA A 285 -4.27 2.71 -5.69
C ALA A 285 -5.00 1.60 -6.48
N ALA A 286 -4.37 1.07 -7.52
CA ALA A 286 -4.89 -0.06 -8.28
C ALA A 286 -4.98 -1.33 -7.41
N PHE A 287 -3.94 -1.64 -6.63
CA PHE A 287 -3.91 -2.78 -5.72
C PHE A 287 -5.08 -2.76 -4.73
N VAL A 288 -5.39 -1.58 -4.16
CA VAL A 288 -6.52 -1.41 -3.24
C VAL A 288 -7.85 -1.54 -3.99
N THR A 289 -7.98 -0.97 -5.19
CA THR A 289 -9.29 -0.86 -5.85
C THR A 289 -9.72 -2.15 -6.58
N VAL A 290 -8.80 -2.82 -7.26
CA VAL A 290 -9.08 -3.96 -8.17
C VAL A 290 -9.79 -5.14 -7.48
N PRO A 291 -9.39 -5.61 -6.28
CA PRO A 291 -10.05 -6.75 -5.64
C PRO A 291 -11.52 -6.52 -5.33
N VAL A 292 -11.88 -5.27 -5.01
CA VAL A 292 -13.27 -4.89 -4.71
C VAL A 292 -14.12 -4.94 -5.96
N MET A 293 -13.61 -4.44 -7.09
CA MET A 293 -14.30 -4.51 -8.37
C MET A 293 -14.55 -5.96 -8.81
N LYS A 294 -13.59 -6.87 -8.56
CA LYS A 294 -13.70 -8.28 -8.97
C LYS A 294 -14.70 -9.09 -8.16
N HIS A 295 -14.98 -8.74 -6.91
CA HIS A 295 -15.84 -9.56 -6.02
C HIS A 295 -17.27 -9.03 -5.85
N SER A 296 -17.58 -7.84 -6.37
CA SER A 296 -18.94 -7.31 -6.31
C SER A 296 -19.67 -7.56 -7.62
N GLU A 297 -20.73 -8.38 -7.61
CA GLU A 297 -21.56 -8.60 -8.80
C GLU A 297 -22.10 -7.30 -9.39
N ARG A 298 -22.54 -6.37 -8.54
CA ARG A 298 -23.03 -5.06 -8.98
C ARG A 298 -21.91 -4.21 -9.59
N ALA A 299 -20.71 -4.22 -9.01
CA ALA A 299 -19.57 -3.52 -9.58
C ALA A 299 -19.10 -4.15 -10.89
N GLN A 300 -19.12 -5.49 -11.01
CA GLN A 300 -18.83 -6.18 -12.27
C GLN A 300 -19.87 -5.84 -13.35
N ARG A 301 -21.16 -5.81 -13.01
CA ARG A 301 -22.22 -5.40 -13.95
C ARG A 301 -22.07 -3.94 -14.36
N PHE A 302 -21.78 -3.04 -13.41
CA PHE A 302 -21.51 -1.64 -13.71
C PHE A 302 -20.28 -1.45 -14.58
N TRP A 303 -19.17 -2.12 -14.26
CA TRP A 303 -17.93 -2.08 -15.05
C TRP A 303 -18.15 -2.63 -16.46
N THR A 304 -18.86 -3.76 -16.59
CA THR A 304 -19.24 -4.34 -17.88
C THR A 304 -20.09 -3.37 -18.68
N ALA A 305 -21.07 -2.73 -18.06
CA ALA A 305 -21.90 -1.71 -18.69
C ALA A 305 -21.07 -0.49 -19.11
N LEU A 306 -20.18 0.02 -18.25
CA LEU A 306 -19.32 1.17 -18.53
C LEU A 306 -18.37 0.88 -19.71
N VAL A 307 -17.68 -0.26 -19.70
CA VAL A 307 -16.81 -0.70 -20.80
C VAL A 307 -17.63 -0.87 -22.08
N PHE A 308 -18.80 -1.49 -22.02
CA PHE A 308 -19.69 -1.64 -23.18
C PHE A 308 -20.10 -0.27 -23.75
N TRP A 309 -20.63 0.64 -22.93
CA TRP A 309 -21.12 1.95 -23.36
C TRP A 309 -19.99 2.86 -23.87
N THR A 310 -18.84 2.87 -23.21
CA THR A 310 -17.66 3.63 -23.69
C THR A 310 -17.14 3.08 -25.01
N THR A 311 -17.09 1.75 -25.17
CA THR A 311 -16.71 1.11 -26.44
C THR A 311 -17.73 1.44 -27.54
N MET A 312 -19.03 1.39 -27.25
CA MET A 312 -20.08 1.78 -28.19
C MET A 312 -20.00 3.25 -28.57
N ALA A 313 -19.73 4.15 -27.61
CA ALA A 313 -19.53 5.57 -27.88
C ALA A 313 -18.30 5.81 -28.76
N ALA A 314 -17.18 5.12 -28.49
CA ALA A 314 -15.98 5.20 -29.31
C ALA A 314 -16.18 4.65 -30.73
N LEU A 315 -16.91 3.54 -30.87
CA LEU A 315 -17.30 2.98 -32.17
C LEU A 315 -18.26 3.90 -32.93
N GLY A 316 -19.25 4.49 -32.25
CA GLY A 316 -20.17 5.47 -32.81
C GLY A 316 -19.44 6.73 -33.29
N LEU A 317 -18.48 7.22 -32.50
CA LEU A 317 -17.63 8.35 -32.87
C LEU A 317 -16.76 8.00 -34.09
N ARG A 318 -16.14 6.82 -34.13
CA ARG A 318 -15.41 6.33 -35.31
C ARG A 318 -16.29 6.22 -36.54
N PHE A 319 -17.53 5.74 -36.39
CA PHE A 319 -18.50 5.64 -37.48
C PHE A 319 -18.88 7.02 -38.02
N LEU A 320 -19.15 7.99 -37.14
CA LEU A 320 -19.44 9.37 -37.50
C LEU A 320 -18.26 10.08 -38.17
N LEU A 321 -17.03 9.76 -37.78
CA LEU A 321 -15.81 10.29 -38.38
C LEU A 321 -15.41 9.56 -39.68
N SER A 322 -16.11 8.48 -40.06
CA SER A 322 -15.76 7.75 -41.28
C SER A 322 -16.22 8.48 -42.55
N PRO A 323 -15.39 8.55 -43.62
CA PRO A 323 -15.70 9.29 -44.84
C PRO A 323 -16.96 8.79 -45.58
N THR A 324 -17.30 7.51 -45.40
CA THR A 324 -18.42 6.86 -46.07
C THR A 324 -19.77 7.29 -45.48
N THR A 325 -19.83 7.54 -44.16
CA THR A 325 -21.04 8.04 -43.49
C THR A 325 -21.40 9.44 -43.97
N TRP A 326 -20.40 10.33 -44.06
CA TRP A 326 -20.59 11.68 -44.61
C TRP A 326 -20.96 11.68 -46.08
N ARG A 327 -20.34 10.80 -46.90
CA ARG A 327 -20.73 10.65 -48.31
C ARG A 327 -22.19 10.21 -48.46
N ARG A 328 -22.67 9.26 -47.65
CA ARG A 328 -24.07 8.82 -47.63
C ARG A 328 -25.02 9.92 -47.15
N GLY A 329 -24.66 10.65 -46.08
CA GLY A 329 -25.42 11.80 -45.60
C GLY A 329 -25.54 12.91 -46.64
N LEU A 330 -24.45 13.22 -47.34
CA LEU A 330 -24.44 14.22 -48.42
C LEU A 330 -25.24 13.76 -49.65
N THR A 331 -25.23 12.48 -50.00
CA THR A 331 -26.03 11.96 -51.12
C THR A 331 -27.52 12.00 -50.80
N LEU A 332 -27.92 11.59 -49.59
CA LEU A 332 -29.30 11.69 -49.13
C LEU A 332 -29.75 13.16 -49.04
N GLY A 333 -28.92 14.04 -48.45
CA GLY A 333 -29.21 15.47 -48.39
C GLY A 333 -29.38 16.12 -49.77
N ARG A 334 -28.57 15.71 -50.76
CA ARG A 334 -28.75 16.14 -52.16
C ARG A 334 -30.05 15.62 -52.77
N GLN A 335 -30.42 14.36 -52.53
CA GLN A 335 -31.68 13.80 -53.03
C GLN A 335 -32.91 14.52 -52.47
N TYR A 336 -32.92 14.81 -51.16
CA TYR A 336 -33.99 15.58 -50.54
C TYR A 336 -33.99 17.05 -50.98
N GLY A 337 -32.81 17.67 -51.13
CA GLY A 337 -32.70 19.03 -51.65
C GLY A 337 -33.19 19.18 -53.09
N VAL A 338 -32.99 18.16 -53.93
CA VAL A 338 -33.54 18.12 -55.30
C VAL A 338 -35.06 17.99 -55.28
N ARG A 339 -35.64 17.12 -54.42
CA ARG A 339 -37.09 17.01 -54.23
C ARG A 339 -37.72 18.28 -53.68
N LEU A 340 -37.04 18.99 -52.78
CA LEU A 340 -37.55 20.28 -52.27
C LEU A 340 -37.54 21.36 -53.36
N ARG A 341 -36.49 21.40 -54.20
CA ARG A 341 -36.43 22.35 -55.33
C ARG A 341 -37.50 22.10 -56.38
N SER A 342 -37.90 20.85 -56.61
CA SER A 342 -39.01 20.53 -57.52
C SER A 342 -40.38 20.90 -56.94
N TRP A 343 -40.51 21.07 -55.62
CA TRP A 343 -41.73 21.57 -54.98
C TRP A 343 -41.84 23.11 -54.97
N ILE A 344 -40.70 23.82 -55.08
CA ILE A 344 -40.65 25.29 -54.97
C ILE A 344 -40.70 25.99 -56.34
N ARG A 345 -40.48 25.28 -57.46
CA ARG A 345 -40.69 25.85 -58.81
C ARG A 345 -42.08 25.47 -59.32
N PRO A 346 -43.03 26.42 -59.42
CA PRO A 346 -44.24 26.18 -60.20
C PRO A 346 -43.85 26.12 -61.68
N GLU A 347 -44.37 25.11 -62.39
CA GLU A 347 -44.25 25.01 -63.85
C GLU A 347 -44.84 26.27 -64.48
N THR A 348 -44.00 27.03 -65.19
CA THR A 348 -44.42 28.12 -66.09
C THR A 348 -44.49 27.61 -67.51
#